data_AF-A0AAV5Z835-F1
#
_entry.id   AF-A0AAV5Z835-F1
#
_cell.length_a   1.000
_cell.length_b   1.000
_cell.length_c   1.000
_cell.angle_alpha   90.00
_cell.angle_beta   90.00
_cell.angle_gamma   90.00
#
_symmetry.space_group_name_H-M   'P 1'
#
loop_
_entity.id
_entity.type
_entity.pdbx_description
1 polymer ?
#
loop_
_entity_poly.entity_id
_entity_poly.type
_entity_poly.pdbx_seq_one_letter_code
_entity_poly.pdbx_strand_id
1 'polypeptide(L)'
;MDELVGAFAMLAVGVWVGGAFVAAWVAWEKGREPVAWFVVAFFLSPLVALVALNAVPARHLARRRGEPTAPVVVAARRVNGLPREARRWDDRKVKGVAR
;
A
#
# COMPACT_ATOMS: atom_id res chain seq x y z
N MET A 1 39.91 -30.28 -10.04
CA MET A 1 39.32 -28.94 -9.87
C MET A 1 37.81 -28.98 -10.05
N ASP A 2 37.30 -29.79 -10.98
CA ASP A 2 35.88 -29.85 -11.34
C ASP A 2 34.95 -30.30 -10.21
N GLU A 3 35.35 -31.24 -9.35
CA GLU A 3 34.56 -31.63 -8.17
C GLU A 3 34.39 -30.49 -7.17
N LEU A 4 35.46 -29.72 -6.95
CA LEU A 4 35.49 -28.60 -6.01
C LEU A 4 34.62 -27.44 -6.54
N VAL A 5 34.68 -27.19 -7.85
CA VAL A 5 33.80 -26.24 -8.56
C VAL A 5 32.34 -26.69 -8.47
N GLY A 6 32.06 -27.98 -8.67
CA GLY A 6 30.72 -28.56 -8.54
C GLY A 6 30.15 -28.43 -7.12
N ALA A 7 30.96 -28.71 -6.10
CA ALA A 7 30.57 -28.54 -4.70
C ALA A 7 30.25 -27.06 -4.37
N PHE A 8 31.08 -26.12 -4.85
CA PHE A 8 30.81 -24.70 -4.66
C PHE A 8 29.57 -24.22 -5.42
N ALA A 9 29.32 -24.72 -6.63
CA ALA A 9 28.11 -24.40 -7.37
C ALA A 9 26.86 -24.90 -6.64
N MET A 10 26.88 -26.12 -6.10
CA MET A 10 25.77 -26.65 -5.29
C MET A 10 25.53 -25.83 -4.02
N LEU A 11 26.60 -25.44 -3.32
CA LEU A 11 26.50 -24.54 -2.16
C LEU A 11 25.95 -23.18 -2.55
N ALA A 12 26.41 -22.60 -3.66
CA ALA A 12 25.93 -21.31 -4.14
C ALA A 12 24.43 -21.36 -4.47
N VAL A 13 23.97 -22.40 -5.17
CA VAL A 13 22.55 -22.60 -5.47
C VAL A 13 21.74 -22.83 -4.19
N GLY A 14 22.24 -23.64 -3.27
CA GLY A 14 21.59 -23.89 -1.97
C GLY A 14 21.43 -22.61 -1.15
N VAL A 15 22.49 -21.80 -1.05
CA VAL A 15 22.46 -20.50 -0.38
C VAL A 15 21.55 -19.52 -1.11
N TRP A 16 21.50 -19.56 -2.45
CA TRP A 16 20.62 -18.70 -3.24
C TRP A 16 19.14 -19.00 -2.99
N VAL A 17 18.74 -20.26 -3.17
CA VAL A 17 17.36 -20.71 -2.96
C VAL A 17 16.96 -20.57 -1.49
N GLY A 18 17.85 -20.97 -0.58
CA GLY A 18 17.64 -20.84 0.87
C GLY A 18 17.49 -19.38 1.28
N GLY A 19 18.33 -18.47 0.77
CA GLY A 19 18.21 -17.05 1.01
C GLY A 19 16.90 -16.46 0.49
N ALA A 20 16.46 -16.86 -0.70
CA ALA A 20 15.18 -16.43 -1.25
C ALA A 20 13.99 -16.93 -0.40
N PHE A 21 14.07 -18.16 0.09
CA PHE A 21 13.08 -18.73 1.01
C PHE A 21 13.06 -17.97 2.35
N VAL A 22 14.21 -17.64 2.92
CA VAL A 22 14.32 -16.86 4.16
C VAL A 22 13.70 -15.47 3.98
N ALA A 23 13.91 -14.81 2.84
CA ALA A 23 13.26 -13.53 2.55
C ALA A 23 11.72 -13.66 2.51
N ALA A 24 11.21 -14.72 1.89
CA ALA A 24 9.78 -15.01 1.86
C ALA A 24 9.20 -15.30 3.26
N TRP A 25 9.95 -16.04 4.08
CA TRP A 25 9.60 -16.32 5.48
C TRP A 25 9.54 -15.03 6.31
N VAL A 26 10.56 -14.17 6.23
CA VAL A 26 10.58 -12.87 6.91
C VAL A 26 9.44 -11.96 6.42
N ALA A 27 9.09 -12.05 5.13
CA ALA A 27 7.94 -11.33 4.59
C ALA A 27 6.61 -11.84 5.18
N TRP A 28 6.45 -13.16 5.33
CA TRP A 28 5.32 -13.78 6.00
C TRP A 28 5.19 -13.31 7.45
N GLU A 29 6.27 -13.36 8.23
CA GLU A 29 6.29 -12.88 9.63
C GLU A 29 5.90 -11.41 9.75
N LYS A 30 6.26 -10.60 8.74
CA LYS A 30 5.90 -9.17 8.64
C LYS A 30 4.49 -8.93 8.07
N GLY A 31 3.70 -9.97 7.82
CA GLY A 31 2.34 -9.90 7.29
C GLY A 31 2.28 -9.42 5.83
N ARG A 32 3.35 -9.61 5.05
CA ARG A 32 3.41 -9.28 3.61
C ARG A 32 3.17 -10.52 2.76
N GLU A 33 2.93 -10.30 1.47
CA GLU A 33 2.74 -11.39 0.51
C GLU A 33 4.04 -12.20 0.33
N PRO A 34 4.10 -13.46 0.80
CA PRO A 34 5.33 -14.26 0.84
C PRO A 34 5.83 -14.62 -0.56
N VAL A 35 4.91 -14.92 -1.49
CA VAL A 35 5.23 -15.34 -2.86
C VAL A 35 5.89 -14.19 -3.63
N ALA A 36 5.34 -12.99 -3.54
CA ALA A 36 5.92 -11.81 -4.19
C ALA A 36 7.35 -11.54 -3.68
N TRP A 37 7.56 -11.63 -2.36
CA TRP A 37 8.90 -11.44 -1.78
C TRP A 37 9.88 -12.58 -2.09
N PHE A 38 9.40 -13.81 -2.24
CA PHE A 38 10.21 -14.92 -2.75
C PHE A 38 10.70 -14.64 -4.17
N VAL A 39 9.80 -14.26 -5.08
CA VAL A 39 10.14 -13.97 -6.48
C VAL A 39 11.12 -12.81 -6.57
N VAL A 40 10.90 -11.73 -5.82
CA VAL A 40 11.84 -10.60 -5.75
C VAL A 40 13.19 -11.07 -5.22
N ALA A 41 13.24 -11.85 -4.14
CA ALA A 41 14.49 -12.34 -3.58
C ALA A 41 15.23 -13.30 -4.53
N PHE A 42 14.51 -14.15 -5.25
CA PHE A 42 15.09 -15.13 -6.16
C PHE A 42 15.69 -14.49 -7.42
N PHE A 43 15.05 -13.45 -7.98
CA PHE A 43 15.49 -12.82 -9.24
C PHE A 43 16.35 -11.57 -9.04
N LEU A 44 16.10 -10.76 -8.00
CA LEU A 44 16.88 -9.55 -7.76
C LEU A 44 18.17 -9.89 -7.02
N SER A 45 18.03 -10.47 -5.83
CA SER A 45 19.10 -10.98 -4.96
C SER A 45 18.49 -11.25 -3.58
N PRO A 46 18.79 -12.41 -2.96
CA PRO A 46 18.32 -12.71 -1.61
C PRO A 46 18.75 -11.68 -0.57
N LEU A 47 19.98 -11.19 -0.68
CA LEU A 47 20.56 -10.20 0.23
C LEU A 47 19.85 -8.85 0.10
N VAL A 48 19.64 -8.38 -1.14
CA VAL A 48 18.96 -7.10 -1.39
C VAL A 48 17.51 -7.14 -0.90
N ALA A 49 16.82 -8.25 -1.09
CA ALA A 49 15.46 -8.43 -0.61
C ALA A 49 15.36 -8.39 0.92
N LEU A 50 16.32 -9.00 1.64
CA LEU A 50 16.38 -8.93 3.11
C LEU A 50 16.66 -7.51 3.62
N VAL A 51 17.58 -6.80 2.97
CA VAL A 51 17.84 -5.39 3.28
C VAL A 51 16.59 -4.53 3.04
N ALA A 52 15.91 -4.72 1.92
CA ALA A 52 14.65 -4.03 1.60
C ALA A 52 13.52 -4.38 2.58
N LEU A 53 13.42 -5.63 3.04
CA LEU A 53 12.48 -6.05 4.07
C LEU A 53 12.72 -5.36 5.41
N ASN A 54 13.97 -5.04 5.74
CA ASN A 54 14.33 -4.30 6.95
C ASN A 54 14.15 -2.78 6.80
N ALA A 55 14.50 -2.23 5.64
CA ALA A 55 14.40 -0.79 5.38
C ALA A 55 12.95 -0.32 5.15
N VAL A 56 12.09 -1.17 4.60
CA VAL A 56 10.68 -0.85 4.41
C VAL A 56 9.94 -1.22 5.70
N PRO A 57 9.41 -0.28 6.50
CA PRO A 57 8.50 -0.62 7.58
C PRO A 57 7.21 -1.22 6.99
N ALA A 58 6.62 -2.20 7.69
CA ALA A 58 5.38 -2.85 7.27
C ALA A 58 4.30 -1.80 7.00
N ARG A 59 3.96 -1.62 5.72
CA ARG A 59 2.94 -0.67 5.24
C ARG A 59 1.52 -0.99 5.74
N HIS A 60 1.36 -1.95 6.65
CA HIS A 60 0.13 -2.16 7.42
C HIS A 60 -0.29 -0.95 8.25
N LEU A 61 0.62 0.00 8.51
CA LEU A 61 0.25 1.32 9.07
C LEU A 61 -0.26 2.33 8.03
N ALA A 62 -0.05 2.13 6.73
CA ALA A 62 -0.52 3.05 5.70
C ALA A 62 -1.97 2.77 5.27
N ARG A 63 -2.46 1.54 5.43
CA ARG A 63 -3.88 1.20 5.16
C ARG A 63 -4.82 1.42 6.34
N ARG A 64 -4.30 1.58 7.56
CA ARG A 64 -5.03 2.17 8.70
C ARG A 64 -4.80 3.68 8.86
N ARG A 65 -4.14 4.31 7.88
CA ARG A 65 -3.95 5.76 7.78
C ARG A 65 -4.33 6.29 6.39
N GLY A 66 -5.20 5.58 5.68
CA GLY A 66 -6.24 6.21 4.87
C GLY A 66 -7.47 6.26 5.77
N GLU A 67 -7.95 7.40 6.22
CA GLU A 67 -8.18 8.66 5.49
C GLU A 67 -7.64 9.90 6.23
N PRO A 68 -7.53 11.08 5.58
CA PRO A 68 -8.01 11.41 4.23
C PRO A 68 -7.03 12.24 3.41
N THR A 69 -6.58 11.73 2.26
CA THR A 69 -6.17 12.59 1.15
C THR A 69 -7.43 12.94 0.35
N ALA A 70 -8.10 14.03 0.74
CA ALA A 70 -8.57 15.05 -0.19
C ALA A 70 -9.45 16.09 0.55
N PRO A 71 -9.13 17.40 0.48
CA PRO A 71 -9.91 18.49 1.09
C PRO A 71 -11.32 18.69 0.49
N VAL A 72 -11.83 17.75 -0.32
CA VAL A 72 -13.10 17.87 -1.05
C VAL A 72 -14.32 17.68 -0.13
N VAL A 73 -14.20 16.89 0.96
CA VAL A 73 -15.34 16.65 1.87
C VAL A 73 -15.62 17.86 2.78
N VAL A 74 -14.60 18.68 3.08
CA VAL A 74 -14.78 19.94 3.83
C VAL A 74 -15.49 21.00 2.96
N ALA A 75 -15.20 21.03 1.65
CA ALA A 75 -15.95 21.85 0.70
C ALA A 75 -17.42 21.40 0.59
N ALA A 76 -17.67 20.09 0.57
CA ALA A 76 -19.04 19.55 0.54
C ALA A 76 -19.85 19.87 1.83
N ARG A 77 -19.18 19.98 2.98
CA ARG A 77 -19.83 20.37 4.25
C ARG A 77 -20.15 21.85 4.35
N ARG A 78 -19.38 22.74 3.70
CA ARG A 78 -19.71 24.17 3.61
C ARG A 78 -20.84 24.46 2.62
N VAL A 79 -21.02 23.65 1.58
CA VAL A 79 -22.07 23.87 0.57
C VAL A 79 -23.46 23.47 1.09
N ASN A 80 -23.56 22.49 1.99
CA ASN A 80 -24.83 22.11 2.62
C ASN A 80 -25.30 23.03 3.76
N GLY A 81 -24.54 24.10 4.06
CA GLY A 81 -24.83 25.07 5.12
C GLY A 81 -25.58 26.32 4.66
N LEU A 82 -26.08 26.38 3.43
CA LEU A 82 -26.95 27.50 3.04
C LEU A 82 -28.27 27.39 3.82
N PRO A 83 -28.63 28.41 4.63
CA PRO A 83 -29.80 28.36 5.49
C PRO A 83 -31.03 28.13 4.62
N ARG A 84 -31.81 27.08 4.96
CA ARG A 84 -33.08 26.73 4.29
C ARG A 84 -34.06 27.91 4.22
N GLU A 85 -33.86 28.95 5.03
CA GLU A 85 -34.61 30.20 5.00
C GLU A 85 -34.45 31.01 3.70
N ALA A 86 -33.28 30.95 3.03
CA ALA A 86 -33.05 31.72 1.81
C ALA A 86 -33.89 31.22 0.62
N ARG A 87 -34.13 29.90 0.50
CA ARG A 87 -35.03 29.34 -0.53
C ARG A 87 -36.51 29.67 -0.28
N ARG A 88 -36.93 29.79 0.99
CA ARG A 88 -38.34 30.04 1.33
C ARG A 88 -38.82 31.44 0.95
N TRP A 89 -37.92 32.42 0.89
CA TRP A 89 -38.27 33.79 0.53
C TRP A 89 -38.54 33.92 -0.99
N ASP A 90 -37.81 33.16 -1.80
CA ASP A 90 -37.90 33.20 -3.25
C ASP A 90 -39.23 32.61 -3.77
N ASP A 91 -39.67 31.48 -3.20
CA ASP A 91 -40.96 30.86 -3.57
C ASP A 91 -42.18 31.75 -3.27
N ARG A 92 -42.09 32.64 -2.27
CA ARG A 92 -43.17 33.62 -1.97
C ARG A 92 -43.20 34.76 -2.96
N LYS A 93 -42.05 35.17 -3.50
CA LYS A 93 -41.97 36.20 -4.55
C LYS A 93 -42.57 35.68 -5.85
N VAL A 94 -42.27 34.43 -6.21
CA VAL A 94 -42.80 33.80 -7.45
C VAL A 94 -44.32 33.65 -7.41
N LYS A 95 -44.91 33.31 -6.25
CA LYS A 95 -46.37 33.15 -6.12
C LYS A 95 -47.15 34.44 -5.96
N GLY A 96 -46.49 35.58 -5.70
CA GLY A 96 -47.12 36.89 -5.54
C GLY A 96 -47.26 37.71 -6.82
N VAL A 97 -46.62 37.28 -7.92
CA VAL A 97 -46.59 38.03 -9.20
C VAL A 97 -47.57 37.46 -10.25
N ALA A 98 -48.16 36.29 -9.98
CA ALA A 98 -49.16 35.66 -10.85
C ALA A 98 -50.59 35.87 -10.33
N ARG A 99 -50.98 37.13 -10.09
CA ARG A 99 -52.38 37.51 -9.85
C ARG A 99 -52.84 38.51 -10.88
#